data_AF-A0A7X7S550-F1
#
_entry.id   AF-A0A7X7S550-F1
#
_cell.length_a   1.000
_cell.length_b   1.000
_cell.length_c   1.000
_cell.angle_alpha   90.00
_cell.angle_beta   90.00
_cell.angle_gamma   90.00
#
_symmetry.space_group_name_H-M   'P 1'
#
loop_
_entity.id
_entity.type
_entity.pdbx_description
1 polymer ?
#
loop_
_entity_poly.entity_id
_entity_poly.type
_entity_poly.pdbx_seq_one_letter_code
_entity_poly.pdbx_strand_id
1 'polypeptide(L)'
;MTIEPVDALRRIAFLLERSRASTYRVKAYRQAADTLLGIPEAEVRARVQQGTLKQLAGIGPSTAAVIEQAAAGRVPDKLAELEAEVGGPLVQGGEALRAQLRGDLHSHSDWSDGGSPIQEMVASAMELGHDYVALTDHSPRLTVANGLTAARLTKQLAVVDAINGAVGPSFRLLKAIEVDILDDGALDQSEELLGRLDVRVASVHSKLKMESAAMTRRMVNAVRNPHTNILGHCTGRLITGNRGQRPQSAFDATAVFEACVESGTAVEINSRPERSDPPDDLLGLAIETGCLFAINTDAHAPGQLDFQAYGCERAERLGVPVDRIVNSWPLEELLAWANPTS
;
A
#
# COMPACT_ATOMS: atom_id res chain seq x y z
N MET A 1 11.64 28.04 3.57
CA MET A 1 11.94 26.87 4.43
C MET A 1 13.27 26.29 3.96
N THR A 2 14.16 25.98 4.89
CA THR A 2 15.36 25.18 4.63
C THR A 2 14.97 23.71 4.73
N ILE A 3 15.51 22.86 3.87
CA ILE A 3 15.28 21.41 3.89
C ILE A 3 16.64 20.71 3.93
N GLU A 4 16.78 19.68 4.77
CA GLU A 4 18.03 18.94 4.85
C GLU A 4 18.21 18.03 3.63
N PRO A 5 19.46 17.72 3.22
CA PRO A 5 19.72 16.94 2.02
C PRO A 5 19.02 15.58 1.97
N VAL A 6 18.96 14.86 3.09
CA VAL A 6 18.29 13.56 3.19
C VAL A 6 16.78 13.71 2.95
N ASP A 7 16.15 14.67 3.62
CA ASP A 7 14.72 14.95 3.49
C ASP A 7 14.36 15.37 2.07
N ALA A 8 15.20 16.18 1.43
CA ALA A 8 15.00 16.59 0.04
C ALA A 8 15.07 15.39 -0.93
N LEU A 9 16.04 14.51 -0.77
CA LEU A 9 16.18 13.31 -1.59
C LEU A 9 14.99 12.35 -1.39
N ARG A 10 14.57 12.13 -0.13
CA ARG A 10 13.41 11.30 0.21
C ARG A 10 12.11 11.88 -0.36
N ARG A 11 11.91 13.19 -0.24
CA ARG A 11 10.72 13.87 -0.80
C ARG A 11 10.69 13.79 -2.33
N ILE A 12 11.82 13.96 -2.99
CA ILE A 12 11.92 13.76 -4.46
C ILE A 12 11.57 12.31 -4.82
N ALA A 13 12.10 11.32 -4.10
CA ALA A 13 11.79 9.92 -4.35
C ALA A 13 10.29 9.63 -4.17
N PHE A 14 9.68 10.16 -3.10
CA PHE A 14 8.25 10.07 -2.84
C PHE A 14 7.42 10.64 -4.00
N LEU A 15 7.73 11.86 -4.46
CA LEU A 15 7.00 12.50 -5.58
C LEU A 15 7.15 11.72 -6.89
N LEU A 16 8.32 11.13 -7.14
CA LEU A 16 8.55 10.27 -8.31
C LEU A 16 7.78 8.95 -8.24
N GLU A 17 7.70 8.33 -7.06
CA GLU A 17 6.90 7.12 -6.84
C GLU A 17 5.41 7.41 -7.01
N ARG A 18 4.95 8.52 -6.43
CA ARG A 18 3.60 9.06 -6.55
C ARG A 18 3.23 9.33 -8.01
N SER A 19 4.13 9.90 -8.80
CA SER A 19 3.89 10.14 -10.23
C SER A 19 4.13 8.90 -11.11
N ARG A 20 4.36 7.72 -10.51
CA ARG A 20 4.64 6.45 -11.22
C ARG A 20 5.83 6.56 -12.19
N ALA A 21 6.83 7.37 -11.84
CA ALA A 21 8.06 7.51 -12.61
C ALA A 21 8.85 6.19 -12.67
N SER A 22 9.83 6.12 -13.57
CA SER A 22 10.65 4.92 -13.73
C SER A 22 11.36 4.52 -12.43
N THR A 23 11.30 3.24 -12.07
CA THR A 23 11.96 2.68 -10.87
C THR A 23 13.45 3.00 -10.79
N TYR A 24 14.15 3.06 -11.94
CA TYR A 24 15.56 3.44 -11.98
C TYR A 24 15.82 4.83 -11.40
N ARG A 25 15.00 5.83 -11.77
CA ARG A 25 15.12 7.20 -11.25
C ARG A 25 14.83 7.25 -9.75
N VAL A 26 13.75 6.61 -9.32
CA VAL A 26 13.37 6.53 -7.90
C VAL A 26 14.52 5.94 -7.07
N LYS A 27 15.07 4.79 -7.50
CA LYS A 27 16.18 4.12 -6.81
C LYS A 27 17.41 5.00 -6.67
N ALA A 28 17.73 5.84 -7.66
CA ALA A 28 18.86 6.75 -7.56
C ALA A 28 18.71 7.73 -6.38
N TYR A 29 17.52 8.30 -6.18
CA TYR A 29 17.28 9.24 -5.07
C TYR A 29 17.20 8.52 -3.71
N ARG A 30 16.55 7.35 -3.64
CA ARG A 30 16.51 6.53 -2.41
C ARG A 30 17.92 6.10 -1.98
N GLN A 31 18.70 5.55 -2.90
CA GLN A 31 20.07 5.12 -2.61
C GLN A 31 20.96 6.29 -2.17
N ALA A 32 20.81 7.46 -2.79
CA ALA A 32 21.54 8.65 -2.34
C ALA A 32 21.14 9.07 -0.92
N ALA A 33 19.84 9.01 -0.57
CA ALA A 33 19.39 9.29 0.79
C ALA A 33 19.97 8.29 1.79
N ASP A 34 19.96 7.00 1.46
CA ASP A 34 20.51 5.92 2.31
C ASP A 34 22.02 6.08 2.53
N THR A 35 22.77 6.42 1.48
CA THR A 35 24.20 6.73 1.60
C THR A 35 24.44 7.89 2.56
N LEU A 36 23.58 8.91 2.55
CA LEU A 36 23.73 10.08 3.41
C LEU A 36 23.33 9.83 4.86
N LEU A 37 22.34 8.97 5.12
CA LEU A 37 21.91 8.62 6.50
C LEU A 37 23.04 8.05 7.35
N GLY A 38 24.01 7.37 6.73
CA GLY A 38 25.19 6.84 7.41
C GLY A 38 26.31 7.86 7.67
N ILE A 39 26.16 9.12 7.24
CA ILE A 39 27.23 10.13 7.27
C ILE A 39 26.79 11.32 8.15
N PRO A 40 27.63 11.79 9.09
CA PRO A 40 27.32 12.98 9.86
C PRO A 40 27.12 14.22 8.97
N GLU A 41 26.15 15.05 9.31
CA GLU A 41 25.79 16.25 8.53
C GLU A 41 27.00 17.18 8.26
N ALA A 42 27.87 17.35 9.26
CA ALA A 42 29.09 18.14 9.12
C ALA A 42 30.04 17.58 8.05
N GLU A 43 30.14 16.26 7.92
CA GLU A 43 30.94 15.62 6.88
C GLU A 43 30.30 15.79 5.49
N VAL A 44 28.96 15.68 5.39
CA VAL A 44 28.24 15.96 4.13
C VAL A 44 28.53 17.38 3.66
N ARG A 45 28.44 18.38 4.56
CA ARG A 45 28.75 19.79 4.25
C ARG A 45 30.22 19.99 3.85
N ALA A 46 31.16 19.31 4.50
CA ALA A 46 32.57 19.36 4.11
C ALA A 46 32.80 18.78 2.70
N ARG A 47 32.14 17.67 2.35
CA ARG A 47 32.22 17.06 1.02
C ARG A 47 31.61 17.93 -0.08
N VAL A 48 30.54 18.66 0.23
CA VAL A 48 29.98 19.69 -0.67
C VAL A 48 31.02 20.76 -0.98
N GLN A 49 31.65 21.34 0.05
CA GLN A 49 32.66 22.39 -0.12
C GLN A 49 33.89 21.92 -0.90
N GLN A 50 34.28 20.66 -0.69
CA GLN A 50 35.43 20.04 -1.37
C GLN A 50 35.11 19.52 -2.79
N GLY A 51 33.82 19.50 -3.19
CA GLY A 51 33.38 18.95 -4.47
C GLY A 51 33.55 17.43 -4.59
N THR A 52 33.58 16.69 -3.46
CA THR A 52 33.88 15.26 -3.40
C THR A 52 32.64 14.36 -3.24
N LEU A 53 31.42 14.93 -3.23
CA LEU A 53 30.17 14.17 -3.05
C LEU A 53 30.03 12.99 -4.02
N LYS A 54 30.36 13.18 -5.30
CA LYS A 54 30.23 12.14 -6.35
C LYS A 54 31.22 10.97 -6.19
N GLN A 55 32.12 11.02 -5.20
CA GLN A 55 32.96 9.89 -4.82
C GLN A 55 32.23 8.91 -3.90
N LEU A 56 31.12 9.33 -3.29
CA LEU A 56 30.26 8.45 -2.50
C LEU A 56 29.45 7.55 -3.42
N ALA A 57 29.36 6.28 -3.04
CA ALA A 57 28.56 5.30 -3.79
C ALA A 57 27.09 5.72 -3.83
N GLY A 58 26.45 5.56 -5.00
CA GLY A 58 25.04 5.93 -5.20
C GLY A 58 24.77 7.42 -5.44
N ILE A 59 25.80 8.30 -5.39
CA ILE A 59 25.62 9.73 -5.67
C ILE A 59 26.00 10.04 -7.12
N GLY A 60 24.98 10.25 -7.95
CA GLY A 60 25.13 10.71 -9.33
C GLY A 60 25.05 12.24 -9.47
N PRO A 61 25.17 12.78 -10.71
CA PRO A 61 25.09 14.22 -10.96
C PRO A 61 23.78 14.87 -10.47
N SER A 62 22.63 14.21 -10.68
CA SER A 62 21.33 14.77 -10.29
C SER A 62 21.13 14.80 -8.78
N THR A 63 21.52 13.74 -8.07
CA THR A 63 21.41 13.66 -6.61
C THR A 63 22.44 14.57 -5.94
N ALA A 64 23.65 14.70 -6.50
CA ALA A 64 24.66 15.65 -6.01
C ALA A 64 24.14 17.09 -6.08
N ALA A 65 23.52 17.50 -7.19
CA ALA A 65 22.95 18.83 -7.33
C ALA A 65 21.89 19.12 -6.25
N VAL A 66 21.04 18.14 -5.93
CA VAL A 66 20.06 18.25 -4.84
C VAL A 66 20.74 18.46 -3.50
N ILE A 67 21.75 17.64 -3.19
CA ILE A 67 22.49 17.72 -1.91
C ILE A 67 23.19 19.07 -1.76
N GLU A 68 23.86 19.54 -2.82
CA GLU A 68 24.57 20.82 -2.84
C GLU A 68 23.62 22.00 -2.61
N GLN A 69 22.45 21.99 -3.24
CA GLN A 69 21.44 23.04 -3.09
C GLN A 69 20.83 23.04 -1.67
N ALA A 70 20.46 21.87 -1.15
CA ALA A 70 19.94 21.72 0.20
C ALA A 70 20.97 22.11 1.28
N ALA A 71 22.22 21.67 1.15
CA ALA A 71 23.31 22.02 2.05
C ALA A 71 23.64 23.53 2.04
N ALA A 72 23.32 24.24 0.95
CA ALA A 72 23.41 25.69 0.86
C ALA A 72 22.18 26.43 1.44
N GLY A 73 21.24 25.71 2.06
CA GLY A 73 20.02 26.27 2.66
C GLY A 73 18.96 26.69 1.63
N ARG A 74 19.05 26.19 0.39
CA ARG A 74 18.07 26.44 -0.67
C ARG A 74 17.17 25.24 -0.88
N VAL A 75 15.93 25.47 -1.31
CA VAL A 75 15.09 24.38 -1.82
C VAL A 75 15.71 23.89 -3.14
N PRO A 76 15.99 22.59 -3.30
CA PRO A 76 16.53 22.09 -4.55
C PRO A 76 15.61 22.30 -5.75
N ASP A 77 16.16 22.69 -6.90
CA ASP A 77 15.38 23.01 -8.10
C ASP A 77 14.53 21.80 -8.53
N LYS A 78 15.13 20.60 -8.49
CA LYS A 78 14.42 19.36 -8.84
C LYS A 78 13.24 19.08 -7.91
N LEU A 79 13.37 19.41 -6.62
CA LEU A 79 12.28 19.28 -5.67
C LEU A 79 11.19 20.31 -5.99
N ALA A 80 11.56 21.58 -6.18
CA ALA A 80 10.61 22.64 -6.51
C ALA A 80 9.82 22.35 -7.80
N GLU A 81 10.50 21.83 -8.84
CA GLU A 81 9.86 21.38 -10.08
C GLU A 81 8.84 20.27 -9.82
N LEU A 82 9.22 19.22 -9.07
CA LEU A 82 8.33 18.10 -8.79
C LEU A 82 7.16 18.49 -7.89
N GLU A 83 7.35 19.37 -6.92
CA GLU A 83 6.25 19.87 -6.10
C GLU A 83 5.25 20.67 -6.95
N ALA A 84 5.74 21.48 -7.90
CA ALA A 84 4.88 22.23 -8.81
C ALA A 84 4.12 21.32 -9.80
N GLU A 85 4.78 20.27 -10.30
CA GLU A 85 4.20 19.36 -11.30
C GLU A 85 3.26 18.33 -10.67
N VAL A 86 3.66 17.73 -9.54
CA VAL A 86 3.03 16.56 -8.94
C VAL A 86 2.92 16.63 -7.41
N GLY A 87 3.06 17.80 -6.79
CA GLY A 87 2.85 17.99 -5.34
C GLY A 87 1.40 18.30 -4.95
N GLY A 88 0.58 18.75 -5.89
CA GLY A 88 -0.84 19.05 -5.68
C GLY A 88 -1.73 17.81 -5.50
N PRO A 89 -3.04 17.99 -5.26
CA PRO A 89 -4.01 16.89 -5.14
C PRO A 89 -3.96 15.96 -6.37
N LEU A 90 -4.07 14.64 -6.14
CA LEU A 90 -4.11 13.64 -7.23
C LEU A 90 -5.42 13.69 -8.03
N VAL A 91 -6.49 14.06 -7.36
CA VAL A 91 -7.86 14.15 -7.87
C VAL A 91 -8.55 15.35 -7.27
N GLN A 92 -9.68 15.74 -7.87
CA GLN A 92 -10.61 16.71 -7.28
C GLN A 92 -11.74 15.92 -6.61
N GLY A 93 -11.99 16.17 -5.33
CA GLY A 93 -13.00 15.44 -4.55
C GLY A 93 -12.40 14.32 -3.69
N GLY A 94 -13.18 13.89 -2.70
CA GLY A 94 -12.80 12.87 -1.73
C GLY A 94 -11.91 13.37 -0.59
N GLU A 95 -11.54 14.65 -0.52
CA GLU A 95 -10.64 15.18 0.51
C GLU A 95 -11.26 15.09 1.91
N ALA A 96 -12.58 15.34 2.01
CA ALA A 96 -13.32 15.22 3.27
C ALA A 96 -13.40 13.76 3.76
N LEU A 97 -13.49 12.81 2.83
CA LEU A 97 -13.44 11.38 3.17
C LEU A 97 -12.02 10.95 3.53
N ARG A 98 -11.00 11.38 2.77
CA ARG A 98 -9.58 11.07 3.05
C ARG A 98 -9.16 11.55 4.43
N ALA A 99 -9.65 12.71 4.88
CA ALA A 99 -9.39 13.24 6.21
C ALA A 99 -10.02 12.41 7.35
N GLN A 100 -11.02 11.57 7.04
CA GLN A 100 -11.64 10.66 8.01
C GLN A 100 -10.96 9.28 8.05
N LEU A 101 -10.11 8.95 7.06
CA LEU A 101 -9.39 7.69 7.04
C LEU A 101 -8.19 7.73 7.99
N ARG A 102 -8.08 6.71 8.82
CA ARG A 102 -7.04 6.53 9.84
C ARG A 102 -5.89 5.66 9.37
N GLY A 103 -6.04 4.91 8.28
CA GLY A 103 -4.96 4.06 7.79
C GLY A 103 -5.20 3.43 6.43
N ASP A 104 -4.19 2.69 5.97
CA ASP A 104 -4.23 1.87 4.77
C ASP A 104 -4.08 0.39 5.16
N LEU A 105 -4.94 -0.48 4.63
CA LEU A 105 -5.01 -1.89 4.98
C LEU A 105 -4.43 -2.82 3.89
N HIS A 106 -3.78 -2.26 2.86
CA HIS A 106 -3.10 -3.04 1.83
C HIS A 106 -1.85 -2.32 1.32
N SER A 107 -0.67 -2.74 1.80
CA SER A 107 0.63 -2.21 1.36
C SER A 107 1.73 -3.27 1.43
N HIS A 108 2.74 -3.12 0.59
CA HIS A 108 3.80 -4.10 0.35
C HIS A 108 5.18 -3.49 0.61
N SER A 109 6.14 -4.35 0.91
CA SER A 109 7.53 -3.97 1.16
C SER A 109 8.49 -4.80 0.32
N ASP A 110 9.79 -4.55 0.50
CA ASP A 110 10.87 -5.35 -0.08
C ASP A 110 10.94 -6.81 0.40
N TRP A 111 10.01 -7.23 1.28
CA TRP A 111 9.83 -8.62 1.67
C TRP A 111 9.06 -9.45 0.64
N SER A 112 8.14 -8.87 -0.14
CA SER A 112 7.62 -9.51 -1.36
C SER A 112 8.14 -8.83 -2.61
N ASP A 113 7.35 -7.94 -3.19
CA ASP A 113 7.50 -7.29 -4.49
C ASP A 113 7.35 -5.76 -4.41
N GLY A 114 7.24 -5.24 -3.19
CA GLY A 114 7.49 -3.84 -2.91
C GLY A 114 8.94 -3.46 -3.19
N GLY A 115 9.15 -2.18 -3.51
CA GLY A 115 10.46 -1.62 -3.85
C GLY A 115 11.16 -0.94 -2.67
N SER A 116 10.61 -0.97 -1.46
CA SER A 116 11.08 -0.18 -0.33
C SER A 116 11.05 -0.94 0.99
N PRO A 117 12.00 -0.66 1.91
CA PRO A 117 12.01 -1.23 3.25
C PRO A 117 10.75 -0.89 4.04
N ILE A 118 10.36 -1.78 4.96
CA ILE A 118 9.20 -1.59 5.85
C ILE A 118 9.26 -0.24 6.59
N GLN A 119 10.45 0.16 7.05
CA GLN A 119 10.65 1.40 7.80
C GLN A 119 10.32 2.65 6.97
N GLU A 120 10.63 2.64 5.67
CA GLU A 120 10.31 3.75 4.76
C GLU A 120 8.81 3.84 4.50
N MET A 121 8.14 2.68 4.38
CA MET A 121 6.68 2.61 4.26
C MET A 121 6.01 3.16 5.52
N VAL A 122 6.48 2.75 6.70
CA VAL A 122 5.97 3.23 8.00
C VAL A 122 6.19 4.73 8.18
N ALA A 123 7.40 5.22 7.91
CA ALA A 123 7.69 6.65 8.03
C ALA A 123 6.78 7.49 7.13
N SER A 124 6.56 7.05 5.89
CA SER A 124 5.70 7.76 4.95
C SER A 124 4.22 7.67 5.34
N ALA A 125 3.76 6.54 5.88
CA ALA A 125 2.40 6.42 6.41
C ALA A 125 2.16 7.39 7.58
N MET A 126 3.14 7.53 8.48
CA MET A 126 3.10 8.51 9.58
C MET A 126 3.08 9.95 9.06
N GLU A 127 3.90 10.28 8.06
CA GLU A 127 3.93 11.61 7.41
C GLU A 127 2.59 11.95 6.73
N LEU A 128 1.88 10.95 6.20
CA LEU A 128 0.54 11.07 5.62
C LEU A 128 -0.58 11.15 6.67
N GLY A 129 -0.23 11.13 7.97
CA GLY A 129 -1.16 11.27 9.08
C GLY A 129 -1.97 10.02 9.40
N HIS A 130 -1.49 8.83 9.04
CA HIS A 130 -2.15 7.58 9.43
C HIS A 130 -1.87 7.24 10.90
N ASP A 131 -2.89 6.72 11.57
CA ASP A 131 -2.81 6.05 12.87
C ASP A 131 -2.22 4.63 12.71
N TYR A 132 -2.46 3.99 11.55
CA TYR A 132 -1.99 2.64 11.27
C TYR A 132 -1.75 2.37 9.78
N VAL A 133 -0.90 1.39 9.50
CA VAL A 133 -0.72 0.81 8.15
C VAL A 133 -0.60 -0.71 8.25
N ALA A 134 -1.22 -1.44 7.34
CA ALA A 134 -1.08 -2.89 7.25
C ALA A 134 0.04 -3.30 6.30
N LEU A 135 0.94 -4.15 6.78
CA LEU A 135 1.97 -4.79 5.97
C LEU A 135 1.43 -6.10 5.41
N THR A 136 1.02 -6.10 4.15
CA THR A 136 0.33 -7.21 3.48
C THR A 136 1.19 -7.81 2.37
N ASP A 137 2.47 -8.08 2.63
CA ASP A 137 3.32 -8.80 1.68
C ASP A 137 2.70 -10.15 1.28
N HIS A 138 2.96 -10.60 0.06
CA HIS A 138 2.24 -11.73 -0.53
C HIS A 138 2.55 -13.09 0.13
N SER A 139 1.58 -14.02 0.05
CA SER A 139 1.77 -15.43 0.42
C SER A 139 2.54 -16.25 -0.66
N PRO A 140 3.01 -17.48 -0.33
CA PRO A 140 3.98 -18.23 -1.13
C PRO A 140 3.62 -18.53 -2.59
N ARG A 141 2.33 -18.76 -2.88
CA ARG A 141 1.89 -19.23 -4.20
C ARG A 141 2.08 -18.18 -5.29
N LEU A 142 2.14 -16.90 -4.93
CA LEU A 142 2.55 -15.84 -5.83
C LEU A 142 4.08 -15.81 -5.99
N THR A 143 4.61 -16.84 -6.64
CA THR A 143 6.06 -17.06 -6.80
C THR A 143 6.77 -15.93 -7.53
N VAL A 144 6.08 -15.25 -8.45
CA VAL A 144 6.60 -14.07 -9.17
C VAL A 144 6.84 -12.86 -8.26
N ALA A 145 6.22 -12.85 -7.09
CA ALA A 145 6.31 -11.76 -6.12
C ALA A 145 7.17 -12.12 -4.90
N ASN A 146 7.96 -13.22 -4.96
CA ASN A 146 8.79 -13.67 -3.84
C ASN A 146 8.00 -13.83 -2.53
N GLY A 147 6.82 -14.47 -2.61
CA GLY A 147 5.90 -14.65 -1.48
C GLY A 147 6.51 -15.25 -0.21
N LEU A 148 5.91 -14.91 0.93
CA LEU A 148 6.36 -15.27 2.26
C LEU A 148 5.97 -16.69 2.64
N THR A 149 6.94 -17.60 2.66
CA THR A 149 6.79 -18.89 3.35
C THR A 149 6.40 -18.71 4.80
N ALA A 150 5.78 -19.71 5.43
CA ALA A 150 5.44 -19.71 6.86
C ALA A 150 6.62 -19.26 7.76
N ALA A 151 7.83 -19.73 7.44
CA ALA A 151 9.05 -19.35 8.15
C ALA A 151 9.46 -17.88 7.93
N ARG A 152 9.26 -17.34 6.71
CA ARG A 152 9.54 -15.92 6.40
C ARG A 152 8.49 -15.01 7.03
N LEU A 153 7.21 -15.36 6.98
CA LEU A 153 6.14 -14.64 7.65
C LEU A 153 6.41 -14.56 9.16
N THR A 154 6.75 -15.69 9.80
CA THR A 154 7.08 -15.70 11.24
C THR A 154 8.22 -14.74 11.59
N LYS A 155 9.25 -14.64 10.74
CA LYS A 155 10.34 -13.66 10.91
C LYS A 155 9.85 -12.23 10.71
N GLN A 156 9.01 -11.98 9.71
CA GLN A 156 8.45 -10.65 9.46
C GLN A 156 7.60 -10.18 10.63
N LEU A 157 6.82 -11.06 11.27
CA LEU A 157 6.03 -10.69 12.46
C LEU A 157 6.92 -10.18 13.60
N ALA A 158 8.11 -10.76 13.79
CA ALA A 158 9.07 -10.28 14.78
C ALA A 158 9.69 -8.92 14.39
N VAL A 159 9.87 -8.66 13.09
CA VAL A 159 10.30 -7.35 12.59
C VAL A 159 9.22 -6.30 12.82
N VAL A 160 7.95 -6.64 12.58
CA VAL A 160 6.81 -5.77 12.88
C VAL A 160 6.75 -5.43 14.37
N ASP A 161 6.96 -6.41 15.25
CA ASP A 161 7.02 -6.18 16.71
C ASP A 161 8.15 -5.22 17.10
N ALA A 162 9.34 -5.39 16.51
CA ALA A 162 10.47 -4.49 16.78
C ALA A 162 10.20 -3.06 16.29
N ILE A 163 9.58 -2.90 15.12
CA ILE A 163 9.21 -1.59 14.57
C ILE A 163 8.15 -0.92 15.45
N ASN A 164 7.10 -1.64 15.84
CA ASN A 164 6.07 -1.13 16.75
C ASN A 164 6.68 -0.69 18.10
N GLY A 165 7.66 -1.42 18.62
CA GLY A 165 8.41 -1.02 19.82
C GLY A 165 9.21 0.27 19.65
N ALA A 166 9.70 0.57 18.44
CA ALA A 166 10.48 1.76 18.14
C ALA A 166 9.62 3.00 17.85
N VAL A 167 8.50 2.86 17.12
CA VAL A 167 7.62 3.98 16.75
C VAL A 167 6.69 4.42 17.89
N GLY A 168 6.46 3.56 18.88
CA GLY A 168 5.66 3.88 20.06
C GLY A 168 4.14 3.82 19.82
N PRO A 169 3.33 4.28 20.80
CA PRO A 169 1.89 4.02 20.84
C PRO A 169 1.05 4.89 19.89
N SER A 170 1.62 5.95 19.31
CA SER A 170 0.90 6.88 18.42
C SER A 170 0.71 6.33 17.00
N PHE A 171 1.36 5.21 16.66
CA PHE A 171 1.25 4.57 15.36
C PHE A 171 1.24 3.05 15.51
N ARG A 172 0.54 2.35 14.62
CA ARG A 172 0.56 0.88 14.57
C ARG A 172 0.87 0.35 13.17
N LEU A 173 1.97 -0.40 13.06
CA LEU A 173 2.19 -1.31 11.94
C LEU A 173 1.43 -2.61 12.24
N LEU A 174 0.41 -2.90 11.43
CA LEU A 174 -0.42 -4.09 11.59
C LEU A 174 0.29 -5.30 10.98
N LYS A 175 0.30 -6.40 11.74
CA LYS A 175 0.71 -7.72 11.25
C LYS A 175 -0.34 -8.20 10.26
N ALA A 176 -0.02 -8.20 8.98
CA ALA A 176 -0.99 -8.57 7.97
C ALA A 176 -0.36 -9.43 6.87
N ILE A 177 -1.19 -9.84 5.92
CA ILE A 177 -0.76 -10.57 4.73
C ILE A 177 -1.78 -10.32 3.61
N GLU A 178 -1.32 -10.25 2.36
CA GLU A 178 -2.19 -10.54 1.23
C GLU A 178 -2.05 -12.03 0.89
N VAL A 179 -3.06 -12.81 1.28
CA VAL A 179 -3.09 -14.25 1.09
C VAL A 179 -3.77 -14.62 -0.22
N ASP A 180 -3.11 -15.51 -0.98
CA ASP A 180 -3.68 -16.05 -2.20
C ASP A 180 -4.93 -16.89 -1.90
N ILE A 181 -6.00 -16.64 -2.66
CA ILE A 181 -7.16 -17.52 -2.71
C ILE A 181 -6.81 -18.70 -3.62
N LEU A 182 -6.82 -19.92 -3.08
CA LEU A 182 -6.56 -21.15 -3.82
C LEU A 182 -7.72 -21.52 -4.75
N ASP A 183 -7.52 -22.52 -5.61
CA ASP A 183 -8.47 -22.82 -6.70
C ASP A 183 -9.84 -23.29 -6.19
N ASP A 184 -9.88 -23.85 -4.98
CA ASP A 184 -11.06 -24.30 -4.24
C ASP A 184 -11.62 -23.25 -3.27
N GLY A 185 -10.95 -22.11 -3.12
CA GLY A 185 -11.31 -21.04 -2.20
C GLY A 185 -10.63 -21.12 -0.82
N ALA A 186 -9.78 -22.10 -0.58
CA ALA A 186 -8.93 -22.11 0.62
C ALA A 186 -7.90 -20.96 0.57
N LEU A 187 -7.31 -20.60 1.71
CA LEU A 187 -6.30 -19.56 1.82
C LEU A 187 -4.88 -20.16 1.81
N ASP A 188 -3.94 -19.52 1.13
CA ASP A 188 -2.55 -19.96 0.95
C ASP A 188 -1.66 -19.73 2.19
N GLN A 189 -2.14 -20.12 3.37
CA GLN A 189 -1.38 -20.11 4.62
C GLN A 189 -2.01 -21.06 5.66
N SER A 190 -1.27 -21.46 6.71
CA SER A 190 -1.85 -22.23 7.81
C SER A 190 -2.79 -21.37 8.66
N GLU A 191 -3.89 -21.98 9.13
CA GLU A 191 -4.85 -21.37 10.07
C GLU A 191 -4.15 -20.80 11.32
N GLU A 192 -3.16 -21.53 11.86
CA GLU A 192 -2.37 -21.05 13.01
C GLU A 192 -1.67 -19.72 12.73
N LEU A 193 -1.08 -19.56 11.54
CA LEU A 193 -0.40 -18.31 11.18
C LEU A 193 -1.39 -17.21 10.85
N LEU A 194 -2.49 -17.52 10.16
CA LEU A 194 -3.56 -16.55 9.89
C LEU A 194 -4.18 -16.02 11.18
N GLY A 195 -4.34 -16.86 12.21
CA GLY A 195 -4.83 -16.45 13.54
C GLY A 195 -3.87 -15.58 14.36
N ARG A 196 -2.64 -15.35 13.88
CA ARG A 196 -1.65 -14.46 14.52
C ARG A 196 -1.60 -13.07 13.89
N LEU A 197 -2.39 -12.82 12.85
CA LEU A 197 -2.39 -11.57 12.10
C LEU A 197 -3.52 -10.65 12.56
N ASP A 198 -3.23 -9.37 12.57
CA ASP A 198 -4.18 -8.30 12.88
C ASP A 198 -5.24 -8.17 11.77
N VAL A 199 -4.84 -8.22 10.49
CA VAL A 199 -5.73 -8.09 9.31
C VAL A 199 -5.25 -9.00 8.16
N ARG A 200 -6.19 -9.53 7.36
CA ARG A 200 -5.89 -10.36 6.19
C ARG A 200 -6.65 -9.88 4.95
N VAL A 201 -5.93 -9.65 3.86
CA VAL A 201 -6.50 -9.41 2.53
C VAL A 201 -6.44 -10.71 1.75
N ALA A 202 -7.56 -11.19 1.21
CA ALA A 202 -7.63 -12.37 0.37
C ALA A 202 -7.88 -11.96 -1.08
N SER A 203 -7.00 -12.39 -1.99
CA SER A 203 -7.03 -11.98 -3.40
C SER A 203 -6.87 -13.17 -4.35
N VAL A 204 -7.49 -13.08 -5.53
CA VAL A 204 -7.28 -14.03 -6.61
C VAL A 204 -6.15 -13.55 -7.51
N HIS A 205 -5.00 -14.23 -7.52
CA HIS A 205 -3.89 -13.91 -8.45
C HIS A 205 -3.68 -14.93 -9.57
N SER A 206 -4.34 -16.08 -9.48
CA SER A 206 -4.13 -17.20 -10.39
C SER A 206 -5.43 -17.66 -11.03
N LYS A 207 -5.33 -18.26 -12.22
CA LYS A 207 -6.49 -18.74 -13.00
C LYS A 207 -7.58 -17.66 -13.16
N LEU A 208 -7.18 -16.43 -13.46
CA LEU A 208 -8.10 -15.29 -13.66
C LEU A 208 -9.08 -15.48 -14.83
N LYS A 209 -8.83 -16.44 -15.72
CA LYS A 209 -9.72 -16.87 -16.81
C LYS A 209 -10.52 -18.14 -16.46
N MET A 210 -10.67 -18.46 -15.18
CA MET A 210 -11.52 -19.57 -14.72
C MET A 210 -12.97 -19.34 -15.15
N GLU A 211 -13.71 -20.42 -15.38
CA GLU A 211 -15.14 -20.38 -15.71
C GLU A 211 -15.94 -19.71 -14.58
N SER A 212 -16.97 -18.93 -14.93
CA SER A 212 -17.70 -18.04 -14.03
C SER A 212 -18.26 -18.73 -12.79
N ALA A 213 -18.94 -19.88 -12.95
CA ALA A 213 -19.51 -20.60 -11.82
C ALA A 213 -18.42 -21.17 -10.91
N ALA A 214 -17.29 -21.63 -11.46
CA ALA A 214 -16.15 -22.07 -10.67
C ALA A 214 -15.47 -20.91 -9.91
N MET A 215 -15.27 -19.76 -10.56
CA MET A 215 -14.71 -18.57 -9.89
C MET A 215 -15.62 -18.06 -8.78
N THR A 216 -16.94 -18.07 -9.01
CA THR A 216 -17.93 -17.69 -8.00
C THR A 216 -17.81 -18.56 -6.75
N ARG A 217 -17.79 -19.90 -6.89
CA ARG A 217 -17.63 -20.82 -5.76
C ARG A 217 -16.31 -20.59 -5.02
N ARG A 218 -15.23 -20.39 -5.77
CA ARG A 218 -13.89 -20.09 -5.23
C ARG A 218 -13.91 -18.82 -4.37
N MET A 219 -14.48 -17.73 -4.88
CA MET A 219 -14.55 -16.46 -4.17
C MET A 219 -15.49 -16.53 -2.96
N VAL A 220 -16.69 -17.13 -3.10
CA VAL A 220 -17.64 -17.32 -2.00
C VAL A 220 -17.03 -18.13 -0.85
N ASN A 221 -16.32 -19.22 -1.17
CA ASN A 221 -15.62 -20.01 -0.15
C ASN A 221 -14.56 -19.18 0.58
N ALA A 222 -13.81 -18.36 -0.15
CA ALA A 222 -12.76 -17.52 0.43
C ALA A 222 -13.31 -16.42 1.34
N VAL A 223 -14.35 -15.69 0.91
CA VAL A 223 -14.93 -14.60 1.72
C VAL A 223 -15.70 -15.12 2.94
N ARG A 224 -16.13 -16.38 2.94
CA ARG A 224 -16.72 -17.04 4.11
C ARG A 224 -15.70 -17.65 5.06
N ASN A 225 -14.41 -17.67 4.70
CA ASN A 225 -13.36 -18.13 5.60
C ASN A 225 -13.25 -17.13 6.78
N PRO A 226 -13.24 -17.59 8.05
CA PRO A 226 -13.16 -16.70 9.22
C PRO A 226 -11.85 -15.88 9.26
N HIS A 227 -10.83 -16.30 8.52
CA HIS A 227 -9.59 -15.58 8.36
C HIS A 227 -9.60 -14.56 7.22
N THR A 228 -10.69 -14.35 6.48
CA THR A 228 -10.78 -13.29 5.47
C THR A 228 -11.40 -12.04 6.08
N ASN A 229 -10.66 -10.92 6.06
CA ASN A 229 -11.23 -9.62 6.46
C ASN A 229 -11.60 -8.78 5.24
N ILE A 230 -10.76 -8.79 4.22
CA ILE A 230 -10.92 -7.96 3.03
C ILE A 230 -10.80 -8.83 1.79
N LEU A 231 -11.78 -8.75 0.88
CA LEU A 231 -11.65 -9.24 -0.49
C LEU A 231 -10.88 -8.20 -1.31
N GLY A 232 -9.60 -8.48 -1.58
CA GLY A 232 -8.73 -7.60 -2.38
C GLY A 232 -9.11 -7.61 -3.86
N HIS A 233 -8.80 -6.52 -4.57
CA HIS A 233 -9.02 -6.27 -6.02
C HIS A 233 -9.74 -7.41 -6.78
N CYS A 234 -11.06 -7.50 -6.54
CA CYS A 234 -11.84 -8.72 -6.74
C CYS A 234 -11.96 -9.22 -8.19
N THR A 235 -11.78 -8.33 -9.18
CA THR A 235 -11.85 -8.73 -10.60
C THR A 235 -10.48 -9.12 -11.14
N GLY A 236 -9.41 -8.73 -10.44
CA GLY A 236 -8.05 -8.88 -10.88
C GLY A 236 -7.75 -8.10 -12.17
N ARG A 237 -8.54 -7.09 -12.56
CA ARG A 237 -8.32 -6.34 -13.81
C ARG A 237 -7.03 -5.50 -13.79
N LEU A 238 -6.53 -5.20 -14.99
CA LEU A 238 -5.55 -4.13 -15.22
C LEU A 238 -6.04 -3.30 -16.41
N ILE A 239 -6.32 -2.03 -16.20
CA ILE A 239 -6.87 -1.15 -17.23
C ILE A 239 -5.78 -0.34 -17.94
N THR A 240 -4.60 -0.18 -17.34
CA THR A 240 -3.46 0.54 -17.93
C THR A 240 -2.13 0.15 -17.27
N GLY A 241 -1.03 0.68 -17.78
CA GLY A 241 0.31 0.59 -17.17
C GLY A 241 1.25 -0.40 -17.84
N ASN A 242 2.49 -0.43 -17.33
CA ASN A 242 3.60 -1.19 -17.92
C ASN A 242 3.41 -2.71 -17.89
N ARG A 243 2.52 -3.21 -17.02
CA ARG A 243 2.15 -4.64 -16.92
C ARG A 243 1.13 -5.07 -17.99
N GLY A 244 0.75 -4.15 -18.88
CA GLY A 244 -0.26 -4.38 -19.91
C GLY A 244 -1.69 -4.26 -19.38
N GLN A 245 -2.64 -4.62 -20.23
CA GLN A 245 -4.06 -4.66 -19.88
C GLN A 245 -4.51 -6.10 -19.64
N ARG A 246 -5.40 -6.28 -18.67
CA ARG A 246 -5.97 -7.57 -18.31
C ARG A 246 -7.47 -7.39 -18.05
N PRO A 247 -8.34 -8.15 -18.72
CA PRO A 247 -9.77 -8.08 -18.49
C PRO A 247 -10.13 -8.57 -17.08
N GLN A 248 -11.36 -8.27 -16.65
CA GLN A 248 -11.95 -8.76 -15.41
C GLN A 248 -12.10 -10.29 -15.45
N SER A 249 -11.93 -10.95 -14.30
CA SER A 249 -12.44 -12.31 -14.09
C SER A 249 -13.97 -12.33 -14.18
N ALA A 250 -14.53 -13.42 -14.72
CA ALA A 250 -15.97 -13.63 -14.75
C ALA A 250 -16.41 -14.36 -13.48
N PHE A 251 -17.40 -13.82 -12.77
CA PHE A 251 -18.04 -14.42 -11.60
C PHE A 251 -19.41 -13.76 -11.37
N ASP A 252 -20.27 -14.40 -10.57
CA ASP A 252 -21.51 -13.80 -10.08
C ASP A 252 -21.19 -12.85 -8.93
N ALA A 253 -21.14 -11.55 -9.24
CA ALA A 253 -20.80 -10.53 -8.26
C ALA A 253 -21.85 -10.39 -7.15
N THR A 254 -23.13 -10.63 -7.45
CA THR A 254 -24.20 -10.58 -6.44
C THR A 254 -23.96 -11.64 -5.39
N ALA A 255 -23.75 -12.89 -5.81
CA ALA A 255 -23.49 -14.01 -4.89
C ALA A 255 -22.23 -13.79 -4.03
N VAL A 256 -21.18 -13.20 -4.61
CA VAL A 256 -19.94 -12.90 -3.87
C VAL A 256 -20.16 -11.78 -2.85
N PHE A 257 -20.83 -10.69 -3.23
CA PHE A 257 -21.07 -9.55 -2.32
C PHE A 257 -22.08 -9.87 -1.23
N GLU A 258 -23.11 -10.67 -1.51
CA GLU A 258 -24.00 -11.21 -0.47
C GLU A 258 -23.22 -12.05 0.54
N ALA A 259 -22.31 -12.92 0.07
CA ALA A 259 -21.43 -13.69 0.95
C ALA A 259 -20.49 -12.81 1.78
N CYS A 260 -19.99 -11.69 1.23
CA CYS A 260 -19.22 -10.69 1.98
C CYS A 260 -20.05 -10.05 3.11
N VAL A 261 -21.31 -9.69 2.85
CA VAL A 261 -22.23 -9.15 3.87
C VAL A 261 -22.49 -10.17 4.98
N GLU A 262 -22.79 -11.42 4.60
CA GLU A 262 -23.04 -12.51 5.54
C GLU A 262 -21.85 -12.81 6.45
N SER A 263 -20.62 -12.73 5.93
CA SER A 263 -19.40 -13.04 6.67
C SER A 263 -18.75 -11.82 7.34
N GLY A 264 -19.24 -10.61 7.06
CA GLY A 264 -18.60 -9.37 7.51
C GLY A 264 -17.28 -9.05 6.80
N THR A 265 -16.98 -9.69 5.67
CA THR A 265 -15.81 -9.38 4.84
C THR A 265 -16.02 -8.07 4.09
N ALA A 266 -15.07 -7.14 4.20
CA ALA A 266 -15.09 -5.89 3.45
C ALA A 266 -14.66 -6.10 2.00
N VAL A 267 -15.24 -5.34 1.07
CA VAL A 267 -14.82 -5.28 -0.33
C VAL A 267 -13.78 -4.17 -0.47
N GLU A 268 -12.60 -4.50 -1.01
CA GLU A 268 -11.59 -3.48 -1.27
C GLU A 268 -12.05 -2.49 -2.36
N ILE A 269 -11.81 -1.20 -2.15
CA ILE A 269 -11.77 -0.17 -3.20
C ILE A 269 -10.29 0.10 -3.47
N ASN A 270 -9.73 -0.61 -4.44
CA ASN A 270 -8.32 -0.55 -4.74
C ASN A 270 -7.99 0.76 -5.48
N SER A 271 -7.12 1.54 -4.86
CA SER A 271 -6.83 2.91 -5.28
C SER A 271 -5.70 3.01 -6.30
N ARG A 272 -5.10 1.88 -6.73
CA ARG A 272 -4.12 1.91 -7.83
C ARG A 272 -4.78 2.38 -9.13
N PRO A 273 -4.25 3.41 -9.81
CA PRO A 273 -4.79 3.88 -11.09
C PRO A 273 -4.85 2.79 -12.17
N GLU A 274 -3.89 1.86 -12.18
CA GLU A 274 -3.90 0.73 -13.12
C GLU A 274 -4.93 -0.37 -12.82
N ARG A 275 -5.48 -0.42 -11.60
CA ARG A 275 -6.49 -1.41 -11.21
C ARG A 275 -7.87 -0.76 -11.17
N SER A 276 -8.01 0.28 -10.34
CA SER A 276 -9.28 0.94 -10.04
C SER A 276 -10.38 -0.09 -9.75
N ASP A 277 -10.14 -1.05 -8.87
CA ASP A 277 -10.93 -2.29 -8.79
C ASP A 277 -11.68 -2.39 -7.44
N PRO A 278 -12.97 -2.79 -7.37
CA PRO A 278 -13.92 -3.10 -8.45
C PRO A 278 -14.13 -1.92 -9.42
N PRO A 279 -14.57 -2.17 -10.66
CA PRO A 279 -15.15 -1.13 -11.51
C PRO A 279 -16.40 -0.48 -10.88
N ASP A 280 -16.78 0.70 -11.36
CA ASP A 280 -17.86 1.50 -10.78
C ASP A 280 -19.23 0.80 -10.75
N ASP A 281 -19.56 -0.04 -11.74
CA ASP A 281 -20.80 -0.82 -11.77
C ASP A 281 -20.83 -1.91 -10.68
N LEU A 282 -19.73 -2.63 -10.50
CA LEU A 282 -19.60 -3.60 -9.39
C LEU A 282 -19.51 -2.93 -8.03
N LEU A 283 -18.86 -1.77 -7.94
CA LEU A 283 -18.83 -0.99 -6.70
C LEU A 283 -20.23 -0.49 -6.34
N GLY A 284 -21.01 -0.02 -7.32
CA GLY A 284 -22.43 0.31 -7.14
C GLY A 284 -23.24 -0.87 -6.61
N LEU A 285 -23.07 -2.06 -7.21
CA LEU A 285 -23.71 -3.29 -6.72
C LEU A 285 -23.31 -3.60 -5.27
N ALA A 286 -22.02 -3.55 -4.91
CA ALA A 286 -21.57 -3.79 -3.54
C ALA A 286 -22.18 -2.77 -2.54
N ILE A 287 -22.36 -1.51 -2.95
CA ILE A 287 -22.98 -0.47 -2.13
C ILE A 287 -24.45 -0.82 -1.86
N GLU A 288 -25.18 -1.20 -2.91
CA GLU A 288 -26.60 -1.60 -2.85
C GLU A 288 -26.81 -2.88 -2.03
N THR A 289 -25.92 -3.88 -2.17
CA THR A 289 -25.96 -5.14 -1.41
C THR A 289 -25.74 -4.92 0.09
N GLY A 290 -25.05 -3.85 0.49
CA GLY A 290 -24.82 -3.53 1.90
C GLY A 290 -23.41 -3.85 2.40
N CYS A 291 -22.42 -4.03 1.51
CA CYS A 291 -21.06 -4.39 1.90
C CYS A 291 -20.39 -3.35 2.82
N LEU A 292 -19.45 -3.83 3.62
CA LEU A 292 -18.37 -3.01 4.18
C LEU A 292 -17.30 -2.79 3.10
N PHE A 293 -16.49 -1.73 3.25
CA PHE A 293 -15.47 -1.35 2.28
C PHE A 293 -14.13 -1.06 2.94
N ALA A 294 -13.05 -1.35 2.21
CA ALA A 294 -11.70 -0.93 2.58
C ALA A 294 -11.05 -0.13 1.44
N ILE A 295 -10.73 1.15 1.67
CA ILE A 295 -10.07 2.00 0.67
C ILE A 295 -8.55 1.87 0.83
N ASN A 296 -7.94 1.04 0.00
CA ASN A 296 -6.52 0.71 0.13
C ASN A 296 -5.73 1.04 -1.13
N THR A 297 -4.45 1.33 -0.95
CA THR A 297 -3.58 1.75 -2.06
C THR A 297 -2.94 0.59 -2.81
N ASP A 298 -2.82 -0.59 -2.19
CA ASP A 298 -1.96 -1.67 -2.71
C ASP A 298 -0.55 -1.10 -2.99
N ALA A 299 -0.06 -0.22 -2.10
CA ALA A 299 1.19 0.51 -2.32
C ALA A 299 2.38 -0.46 -2.31
N HIS A 300 3.27 -0.33 -3.30
CA HIS A 300 4.54 -1.07 -3.38
C HIS A 300 5.75 -0.15 -3.24
N ALA A 301 5.49 1.13 -2.98
CA ALA A 301 6.50 2.14 -2.70
C ALA A 301 5.84 3.28 -1.89
N PRO A 302 6.61 4.01 -1.06
CA PRO A 302 5.99 4.96 -0.13
C PRO A 302 5.17 6.07 -0.78
N GLY A 303 5.60 6.62 -1.93
CA GLY A 303 4.82 7.62 -2.68
C GLY A 303 3.47 7.12 -3.20
N GLN A 304 3.25 5.80 -3.24
CA GLN A 304 1.99 5.20 -3.68
C GLN A 304 0.95 5.14 -2.57
N LEU A 305 1.34 5.33 -1.30
CA LEU A 305 0.39 5.44 -0.18
C LEU A 305 -0.55 6.66 -0.36
N ASP A 306 -0.12 7.68 -1.10
CA ASP A 306 -0.97 8.84 -1.39
C ASP A 306 -2.10 8.51 -2.39
N PHE A 307 -2.04 7.34 -3.06
CA PHE A 307 -3.09 6.92 -3.99
C PHE A 307 -4.45 6.73 -3.34
N GLN A 308 -4.53 6.66 -2.01
CA GLN A 308 -5.79 6.56 -1.28
C GLN A 308 -6.77 7.69 -1.67
N ALA A 309 -6.26 8.84 -2.12
CA ALA A 309 -7.07 9.92 -2.68
C ALA A 309 -7.96 9.46 -3.86
N TYR A 310 -7.44 8.62 -4.78
CA TYR A 310 -8.23 8.07 -5.90
C TYR A 310 -9.40 7.23 -5.40
N GLY A 311 -9.18 6.39 -4.40
CA GLY A 311 -10.24 5.56 -3.81
C GLY A 311 -11.27 6.40 -3.04
N CYS A 312 -10.83 7.45 -2.34
CA CYS A 312 -11.71 8.38 -1.64
C CYS A 312 -12.60 9.17 -2.59
N GLU A 313 -12.07 9.71 -3.69
CA GLU A 313 -12.88 10.37 -4.72
C GLU A 313 -13.95 9.43 -5.26
N ARG A 314 -13.56 8.21 -5.63
CA ARG A 314 -14.52 7.21 -6.17
C ARG A 314 -15.60 6.86 -5.16
N ALA A 315 -15.23 6.67 -3.90
CA ALA A 315 -16.15 6.36 -2.82
C ALA A 315 -17.13 7.53 -2.56
N GLU A 316 -16.63 8.77 -2.54
CA GLU A 316 -17.46 9.96 -2.39
C GLU A 316 -18.43 10.12 -3.57
N ARG A 317 -17.92 10.04 -4.81
CA ARG A 317 -18.72 10.19 -6.03
C ARG A 317 -19.84 9.16 -6.15
N LEU A 318 -19.62 7.93 -5.68
CA LEU A 318 -20.61 6.86 -5.71
C LEU A 318 -21.46 6.78 -4.42
N GLY A 319 -21.20 7.64 -3.44
CA GLY A 319 -22.00 7.73 -2.21
C GLY A 319 -21.78 6.57 -1.24
N VAL A 320 -20.56 6.06 -1.10
CA VAL A 320 -20.20 5.08 -0.07
C VAL A 320 -20.32 5.74 1.32
N PRO A 321 -21.17 5.23 2.23
CA PRO A 321 -21.26 5.77 3.59
C PRO A 321 -19.96 5.54 4.37
N VAL A 322 -19.49 6.57 5.06
CA VAL A 322 -18.21 6.52 5.78
C VAL A 322 -18.19 5.49 6.92
N ASP A 323 -19.33 5.27 7.57
CA ASP A 323 -19.48 4.26 8.62
C ASP A 323 -19.29 2.82 8.11
N ARG A 324 -19.46 2.60 6.79
CA ARG A 324 -19.16 1.33 6.13
C ARG A 324 -17.73 1.24 5.60
N ILE A 325 -16.88 2.24 5.81
CA ILE A 325 -15.47 2.23 5.39
C ILE A 325 -14.59 1.92 6.60
N VAL A 326 -14.04 0.71 6.66
CA VAL A 326 -13.30 0.20 7.82
C VAL A 326 -11.99 0.96 8.08
N ASN A 327 -11.43 1.63 7.06
CA ASN A 327 -10.27 2.50 7.21
C ASN A 327 -10.54 3.74 8.07
N SER A 328 -11.81 4.10 8.32
CA SER A 328 -12.18 5.25 9.17
C SER A 328 -12.27 4.92 10.65
N TRP A 329 -12.27 3.63 10.99
CA TRP A 329 -12.54 3.15 12.34
C TRP A 329 -11.32 3.31 13.26
N PRO A 330 -11.52 3.67 14.54
CA PRO A 330 -10.46 3.61 15.54
C PRO A 330 -9.79 2.24 15.56
N LEU A 331 -8.49 2.19 15.86
CA LEU A 331 -7.69 0.97 15.83
C LEU A 331 -8.31 -0.18 16.65
N GLU A 332 -8.87 0.11 17.83
CA GLU A 332 -9.52 -0.90 18.68
C GLU A 332 -10.73 -1.55 18.00
N GLU A 333 -11.58 -0.73 17.36
CA GLU A 333 -12.76 -1.20 16.62
C GLU A 333 -12.36 -2.01 15.38
N LEU A 334 -11.37 -1.53 14.63
CA LEU A 334 -10.80 -2.25 13.49
C LEU A 334 -10.29 -3.64 13.90
N LEU A 335 -9.52 -3.73 14.99
CA LEU A 335 -8.97 -5.00 15.46
C LEU A 335 -10.05 -5.94 15.99
N ALA A 336 -11.08 -5.41 16.68
CA ALA A 336 -12.21 -6.19 17.15
C ALA A 336 -13.04 -6.77 15.99
N TRP A 337 -13.26 -5.99 14.93
CA TRP A 337 -13.89 -6.49 13.70
C TRP A 337 -13.02 -7.54 13.00
N ALA A 338 -11.71 -7.31 12.89
CA ALA A 338 -10.83 -8.20 12.15
C ALA A 338 -10.56 -9.54 12.87
N ASN A 339 -10.67 -9.55 14.20
CA ASN A 339 -10.41 -10.69 15.07
C ASN A 339 -11.50 -10.83 16.14
N PRO A 340 -12.74 -11.16 15.74
CA PRO A 340 -13.83 -11.30 16.69
C PRO A 340 -13.50 -12.41 17.68
N THR A 341 -13.64 -12.12 18.97
CA THR A 341 -13.56 -13.15 20.02
C THR A 341 -14.81 -14.00 19.93
N SER A 342 -14.65 -15.24 19.44
CA SER A 342 -15.69 -16.28 19.51
C SER A 342 -16.16 -16.55 20.94
#